data_AF-A0A6P1BTW0-F1
#
_entry.id   AF-A0A6P1BTW0-F1
#
_cell.length_a   1.000
_cell.length_b   1.000
_cell.length_c   1.000
_cell.angle_alpha   90.00
_cell.angle_beta   90.00
_cell.angle_gamma   90.00
#
_symmetry.space_group_name_H-M   'P 1'
#
loop_
_entity.id
_entity.type
_entity.pdbx_description
1 polymer ?
#
loop_
_entity_poly.entity_id
_entity_poly.type
_entity_poly.pdbx_seq_one_letter_code
_entity_poly.pdbx_strand_id
1 'polypeptide(L)'
;MARIDYSDPAKASPRTREILDKNRNANIFRMMAHSPSYFEQYCRLGGAIRHKGELDPIVRELAITRTGILCEAPYEIVAHKRIGKNVGVTDEQNAALENW
;
A
#
# COMPACT_ATOMS: atom_id res chain seq x y z
N MET A 1 4.17 -14.02 -6.52
CA MET A 1 2.85 -14.17 -7.15
C MET A 1 1.79 -14.47 -6.09
N ALA A 2 0.52 -14.17 -6.35
CA ALA A 2 -0.57 -14.50 -5.44
C ALA A 2 -0.69 -16.02 -5.25
N ARG A 3 -1.04 -16.47 -4.04
CA ARG A 3 -1.22 -17.89 -3.70
C ARG A 3 -2.66 -18.38 -3.86
N ILE A 4 -3.60 -17.45 -3.98
CA ILE A 4 -5.01 -17.69 -4.27
C ILE A 4 -5.46 -16.66 -5.31
N ASP A 5 -6.58 -16.93 -5.97
CA ASP A 5 -7.18 -15.98 -6.89
C ASP A 5 -7.55 -14.68 -6.18
N TYR A 6 -7.46 -13.56 -6.89
CA TYR A 6 -7.94 -12.29 -6.38
C TYR A 6 -9.46 -12.27 -6.34
N SER A 7 -10.04 -11.58 -5.36
CA SER A 7 -11.48 -11.31 -5.34
C SER A 7 -11.91 -10.57 -6.62
N ASP A 8 -13.07 -10.96 -7.14
CA ASP A 8 -13.69 -10.37 -8.33
C ASP A 8 -14.54 -9.15 -7.93
N PRO A 9 -14.14 -7.92 -8.29
CA PRO A 9 -14.89 -6.71 -7.95
C PRO A 9 -16.34 -6.71 -8.47
N ALA A 10 -16.62 -7.42 -9.57
CA ALA A 10 -17.96 -7.53 -10.15
C ALA A 10 -18.90 -8.37 -9.27
N LYS A 11 -18.36 -9.24 -8.42
CA LYS A 11 -19.11 -10.07 -7.46
C LYS A 11 -19.12 -9.50 -6.05
N ALA A 12 -18.35 -8.44 -5.80
CA ALA A 12 -18.28 -7.79 -4.49
C ALA A 12 -19.56 -7.00 -4.18
N SER A 13 -19.85 -6.84 -2.88
CA SER A 13 -20.92 -5.94 -2.39
C SER A 13 -20.70 -4.51 -2.90
N PRO A 14 -21.76 -3.67 -2.99
CA PRO A 14 -21.62 -2.27 -3.43
C PRO A 14 -20.58 -1.50 -2.61
N ARG A 15 -20.55 -1.70 -1.29
CA ARG A 15 -19.58 -1.05 -0.40
C ARG A 15 -18.14 -1.51 -0.67
N THR A 16 -17.92 -2.82 -0.80
CA THR A 16 -16.59 -3.37 -1.09
C THR A 16 -16.08 -2.88 -2.44
N ARG A 17 -16.95 -2.85 -3.47
CA ARG A 17 -16.63 -2.35 -4.80
C ARG A 17 -16.24 -0.88 -4.77
N GLU A 18 -17.00 -0.05 -4.06
CA GLU A 18 -16.69 1.38 -3.88
C GLU A 18 -15.28 1.59 -3.30
N ILE A 19 -14.91 0.83 -2.26
CA ILE A 19 -13.58 0.94 -1.65
C ILE A 19 -12.50 0.43 -2.60
N LEU A 20 -12.73 -0.68 -3.31
CA LEU A 20 -11.79 -1.21 -4.32
C LEU A 20 -11.52 -0.19 -5.43
N ASP A 21 -12.56 0.46 -5.95
CA ASP A 21 -12.44 1.45 -7.03
C ASP A 21 -11.66 2.68 -6.59
N LYS A 22 -11.93 3.21 -5.38
CA LYS A 22 -11.15 4.30 -4.78
C LYS A 22 -9.67 3.95 -4.63
N ASN A 23 -9.36 2.67 -4.44
CA ASN A 23 -8.00 2.16 -4.28
C ASN A 23 -7.44 1.54 -5.57
N ARG A 24 -8.00 1.93 -6.73
CA ARG A 24 -7.54 1.58 -8.08
C ARG A 24 -7.45 0.07 -8.32
N ASN A 25 -8.25 -0.71 -7.60
CA ASN A 25 -8.24 -2.17 -7.68
C ASN A 25 -6.83 -2.78 -7.54
N ALA A 26 -5.94 -2.17 -6.73
CA ALA A 26 -4.59 -2.71 -6.55
C ALA A 26 -4.64 -4.12 -5.93
N ASN A 27 -3.66 -4.95 -6.28
CA ASN A 27 -3.69 -6.39 -5.98
C ASN A 27 -3.81 -6.71 -4.48
N ILE A 28 -3.17 -5.94 -3.60
CA ILE A 28 -3.33 -6.09 -2.15
C ILE A 28 -4.79 -5.90 -1.71
N PHE A 29 -5.49 -4.92 -2.26
CA PHE A 29 -6.88 -4.64 -1.91
C PHE A 29 -7.83 -5.69 -2.47
N ARG A 30 -7.58 -6.16 -3.69
CA ARG A 30 -8.33 -7.31 -4.26
C ARG A 30 -8.11 -8.60 -3.47
N MET A 31 -6.91 -8.78 -2.91
CA MET A 31 -6.63 -9.91 -2.03
C MET A 31 -7.37 -9.79 -0.69
N MET A 32 -7.32 -8.61 -0.05
CA MET A 32 -8.01 -8.36 1.21
C MET A 32 -9.54 -8.39 1.08
N ALA A 33 -10.09 -8.07 -0.10
CA ALA A 33 -11.52 -8.06 -0.37
C ALA A 33 -12.21 -9.43 -0.27
N HIS A 34 -11.45 -10.53 -0.12
CA HIS A 34 -11.99 -11.82 0.36
C HIS A 34 -12.61 -11.72 1.77
N SER A 35 -12.19 -10.74 2.56
CA SER A 35 -12.75 -10.43 3.89
C SER A 35 -13.15 -8.95 3.98
N PRO A 36 -14.40 -8.59 3.58
CA PRO A 36 -14.84 -7.20 3.45
C PRO A 36 -14.67 -6.33 4.70
N SER A 37 -14.97 -6.87 5.89
CA SER A 37 -14.85 -6.11 7.14
C SER A 37 -13.41 -5.76 7.47
N TYR A 38 -12.48 -6.71 7.30
CA TYR A 38 -11.05 -6.49 7.52
C TYR A 38 -10.47 -5.54 6.46
N PHE A 39 -10.86 -5.72 5.20
CA PHE A 39 -10.46 -4.84 4.11
C PHE A 39 -10.81 -3.37 4.37
N GLU A 40 -12.05 -3.09 4.77
CA GLU A 40 -12.47 -1.72 5.05
C GLU A 40 -11.66 -1.07 6.18
N GLN A 41 -11.43 -1.80 7.29
CA GLN A 41 -10.64 -1.27 8.39
C GLN A 41 -9.16 -1.09 8.02
N TYR A 42 -8.61 -2.01 7.22
CA TYR A 42 -7.24 -1.89 6.70
C TYR A 42 -7.07 -0.62 5.85
N CYS A 43 -8.01 -0.34 4.93
CA CYS A 43 -7.97 0.89 4.14
C CYS A 43 -8.09 2.15 5.00
N ARG A 44 -8.88 2.12 6.08
CA ARG A 44 -8.98 3.24 7.03
C ARG A 44 -7.64 3.50 7.73
N LEU A 45 -6.96 2.43 8.17
CA LEU A 45 -5.64 2.53 8.78
C LEU A 45 -4.60 3.10 7.79
N GLY A 46 -4.52 2.54 6.58
CA GLY A 46 -3.59 3.01 5.55
C GLY A 46 -3.83 4.49 5.18
N GLY A 47 -5.09 4.90 5.09
CA GLY A 47 -5.47 6.29 4.87
C GLY A 47 -5.05 7.21 6.02
N ALA A 48 -5.20 6.77 7.28
CA ALA A 48 -4.76 7.54 8.44
C ALA A 48 -3.24 7.73 8.44
N ILE A 49 -2.46 6.66 8.22
CA ILE A 49 -0.99 6.72 8.18
C ILE A 49 -0.51 7.69 7.09
N ARG A 50 -1.10 7.64 5.90
CA ARG A 50 -0.61 8.39 4.73
C ARG A 50 -1.08 9.84 4.67
N HIS A 51 -2.21 10.19 5.30
CA HIS A 51 -2.84 11.49 5.11
C HIS A 51 -3.17 12.23 6.41
N LYS A 52 -3.06 11.58 7.56
CA LYS A 52 -3.40 12.16 8.88
C LYS A 52 -2.28 12.01 9.90
N GLY A 53 -1.12 11.49 9.49
CA GLY A 53 0.06 11.38 10.34
C GLY A 53 0.86 12.69 10.39
N GLU A 54 1.69 12.82 11.42
CA GLU A 54 2.54 13.99 11.65
C GLU A 54 3.90 13.90 10.93
N LEU A 55 4.28 12.70 10.49
CA LEU A 55 5.54 12.50 9.77
C LEU A 55 5.52 13.25 8.43
N ASP A 56 6.63 13.90 8.14
CA ASP A 56 6.91 14.43 6.81
C ASP A 56 6.69 13.33 5.75
N PRO A 57 5.99 13.62 4.63
CA PRO A 57 5.69 12.63 3.62
C PRO A 57 6.91 11.87 3.08
N ILE A 58 8.07 12.54 2.92
CA ILE A 58 9.31 11.90 2.47
C ILE A 58 9.78 10.91 3.53
N VAL A 59 9.88 11.35 4.79
CA VAL A 59 10.30 10.49 5.91
C VAL A 59 9.37 9.29 6.07
N ARG A 60 8.06 9.49 5.95
CA ARG A 60 7.06 8.41 6.02
C ARG A 60 7.29 7.35 4.94
N GLU A 61 7.42 7.76 3.67
CA GLU A 61 7.58 6.78 2.59
C GLU A 61 8.95 6.07 2.63
N LEU A 62 10.01 6.74 3.13
CA LEU A 62 11.29 6.09 3.40
C LEU A 62 11.18 5.02 4.50
N ALA A 63 10.49 5.34 5.60
CA ALA A 63 10.26 4.40 6.69
C ALA A 63 9.43 3.18 6.25
N ILE A 64 8.37 3.40 5.47
CA ILE A 64 7.55 2.30 4.92
C ILE A 64 8.38 1.43 3.96
N THR A 65 9.13 2.06 3.06
CA THR A 65 9.96 1.33 2.08
C THR A 65 11.06 0.53 2.78
N ARG A 66 11.73 1.09 3.81
CA ARG A 66 12.71 0.35 4.62
C ARG A 66 12.08 -0.85 5.31
N THR A 67 10.90 -0.67 5.90
CA THR A 67 10.17 -1.77 6.54
C THR A 67 9.87 -2.87 5.53
N GLY A 68 9.46 -2.52 4.31
CA GLY A 68 9.28 -3.48 3.22
C GLY A 68 10.55 -4.25 2.88
N ILE A 69 11.72 -3.60 2.87
CA ILE A 69 13.03 -4.26 2.66
C ILE A 69 13.32 -5.25 3.79
N LEU A 70 13.19 -4.82 5.05
CA LEU A 70 13.45 -5.65 6.24
C LEU A 70 12.50 -6.86 6.34
N CYS A 71 11.28 -6.71 5.84
CA CYS A 71 10.27 -7.77 5.80
C CYS A 71 10.30 -8.61 4.51
N GLU A 72 11.28 -8.40 3.63
CA GLU A 72 11.40 -9.09 2.34
C GLU A 72 10.10 -9.03 1.51
N ALA A 73 9.48 -7.85 1.45
CA ALA A 73 8.17 -7.61 0.84
C ALA A 73 8.28 -6.86 -0.51
N PRO A 74 8.71 -7.52 -1.61
CA PRO A 74 9.02 -6.85 -2.88
C PRO A 74 7.83 -6.11 -3.50
N TYR A 75 6.61 -6.60 -3.29
CA TYR A 75 5.40 -5.91 -3.76
C TYR A 75 5.24 -4.53 -3.10
N GLU A 76 5.44 -4.45 -1.78
CA GLU A 76 5.35 -3.19 -1.03
C GLU A 76 6.52 -2.27 -1.34
N ILE A 77 7.74 -2.80 -1.48
CA ILE A 77 8.93 -2.01 -1.85
C ILE A 77 8.69 -1.28 -3.17
N VAL A 78 8.21 -1.98 -4.21
CA VAL A 78 7.94 -1.38 -5.52
C VAL A 78 6.80 -0.36 -5.42
N ALA A 79 5.72 -0.68 -4.70
CA ALA A 79 4.59 0.21 -4.55
C ALA A 79 4.99 1.52 -3.85
N HIS A 80 5.73 1.43 -2.74
CA HIS A 80 6.10 2.57 -1.93
C HIS A 80 7.27 3.38 -2.49
N LYS A 81 8.22 2.79 -3.25
CA LYS A 81 9.17 3.59 -4.04
C LYS A 81 8.44 4.51 -5.04
N ARG A 82 7.39 4.01 -5.71
CA ARG A 82 6.57 4.81 -6.63
C ARG A 82 5.76 5.88 -5.90
N ILE A 83 5.18 5.57 -4.74
CA ILE A 83 4.43 6.55 -3.94
C ILE A 83 5.37 7.62 -3.39
N GLY A 84 6.54 7.21 -2.88
CA GLY A 84 7.62 8.08 -2.42
C GLY A 84 8.02 9.12 -3.46
N LYS A 85 8.21 8.70 -4.72
CA LYS A 85 8.52 9.62 -5.81
C LYS A 85 7.47 10.73 -5.98
N ASN A 86 6.18 10.42 -5.79
CA ASN A 86 5.11 11.41 -5.90
C ASN A 86 5.11 12.44 -4.77
N VAL A 87 5.79 12.15 -3.65
CA VAL A 87 5.92 13.07 -2.51
C VAL A 87 7.33 13.67 -2.38
N GLY A 88 8.22 13.42 -3.34
CA GLY A 88 9.55 14.03 -3.41
C GLY A 88 10.71 13.18 -2.93
N VAL A 89 10.51 11.88 -2.65
CA VAL A 89 11.64 10.97 -2.37
C VAL A 89 12.54 10.86 -3.59
N THR A 90 13.83 11.13 -3.44
CA THR A 90 14.80 11.06 -4.55
C THR A 90 15.28 9.64 -4.81
N ASP A 91 15.87 9.42 -5.99
CA ASP A 91 16.44 8.13 -6.35
C ASP A 91 17.66 7.81 -5.45
N GLU A 92 18.44 8.81 -5.02
CA GLU A 92 19.54 8.66 -4.07
C GLU A 92 19.04 8.21 -2.69
N GLN A 93 17.97 8.82 -2.18
CA GLN A 93 17.38 8.41 -0.89
C GLN A 93 16.87 6.96 -0.96
N ASN A 94 16.22 6.58 -2.07
CA ASN A 94 15.75 5.20 -2.27
C ASN A 94 16.90 4.19 -2.38
N ALA A 95 18.01 4.56 -3.03
CA ALA A 95 19.20 3.71 -3.15
C ALA A 95 19.89 3.52 -1.79
N ALA A 96 19.90 4.54 -0.94
CA ALA A 96 20.48 4.47 0.39
C ALA A 96 19.76 3.48 1.32
N LEU A 97 18.48 3.17 1.08
CA LEU A 97 17.69 2.25 1.93
C LEU A 97 18.20 0.81 1.97
N GLU A 98 19.01 0.38 1.01
CA GLU A 98 19.59 -0.97 0.99
C GLU A 98 20.73 -1.12 1.99
N ASN A 99 21.45 -0.03 2.28
CA ASN A 99 22.65 0.01 3.13
C ASN A 99 22.45 0.88 4.37
N TRP A 100 21.20 1.06 4.80
CA TRP A 100 20.84 1.94 5.90
C TRP A 100 21.06 1.32 7.27
#